data_AF-A0A955IRR6-F1
#
_entry.id   AF-A0A955IRR6-F1
#
_cell.length_a   1.000
_cell.length_b   1.000
_cell.length_c   1.000
_cell.angle_alpha   90.00
_cell.angle_beta   90.00
_cell.angle_gamma   90.00
#
_symmetry.space_group_name_H-M   'P 1'
#
loop_
_entity.id
_entity.type
_entity.pdbx_description
1 polymer ?
#
loop_
_entity_poly.entity_id
_entity_poly.type
_entity_poly.pdbx_seq_one_letter_code
_entity_poly.pdbx_strand_id
1 'polypeptide(L)'
;MFQKIDTEGTMLPLSLINWGTLICIIDFTVSSVDRSGHGVRFDIVNDAVGWLMIGTALLRMRNVWANQHHRIVMMFCIVMTGINLCIALINHIVYSAPMLLELLFGIIDIVTMGAAIMFAFAMQRLCTEIELPDVARRWRLTAHLMMFLWILPTLMLWLTGLVMMIAGAEGRFTEYNTPLACGFVLVSLLIAITPMVYFGIATYHMKFALMERREAERFQSELAP
;
A
#
# COMPACT_ATOMS: atom_id res chain seq x y z
N MET A 1 -3.62 -2.42 32.82
CA MET A 1 -4.33 -1.12 32.74
C MET A 1 -4.57 -0.85 31.25
N PHE A 2 -5.74 -1.21 30.73
CA PHE A 2 -6.06 -0.99 29.32
C PHE A 2 -6.41 0.48 29.15
N GLN A 3 -5.57 1.22 28.43
CA GLN A 3 -5.87 2.59 28.03
C GLN A 3 -7.15 2.55 27.17
N LYS A 4 -8.14 3.39 27.51
CA LYS A 4 -9.40 3.50 26.75
C LYS A 4 -9.03 3.77 25.28
N ILE A 5 -9.30 2.79 24.42
CA ILE A 5 -8.96 2.87 23.00
C ILE A 5 -9.84 3.95 22.40
N ASP A 6 -9.22 4.97 21.81
CA ASP A 6 -9.94 5.97 21.03
C ASP A 6 -10.38 5.33 19.70
N THR A 7 -11.60 4.79 19.71
CA THR A 7 -12.21 4.11 18.57
C THR A 7 -12.42 5.08 17.40
N GLU A 8 -12.75 6.35 17.66
CA GLU A 8 -12.90 7.37 16.63
C GLU A 8 -11.56 7.70 15.99
N GLY A 9 -10.50 7.77 16.81
CA GLY A 9 -9.13 7.93 16.37
C GLY A 9 -8.63 6.84 15.42
N THR A 10 -9.29 5.67 15.38
CA THR A 10 -8.85 4.51 14.57
C THR A 10 -9.64 4.36 13.26
N MET A 11 -10.95 4.66 13.25
CA MET A 11 -11.80 4.41 12.06
C MET A 11 -11.48 5.33 10.89
N LEU A 12 -11.23 6.62 11.16
CA LEU A 12 -11.01 7.61 10.12
C LEU A 12 -9.67 7.42 9.39
N PRO A 13 -8.52 7.17 10.09
CA PRO A 13 -7.26 6.83 9.41
C PRO A 13 -7.36 5.62 8.50
N LEU A 14 -8.05 4.57 8.92
CA LEU A 14 -8.24 3.37 8.11
C LEU A 14 -8.97 3.65 6.80
N SER A 15 -10.01 4.50 6.84
CA SER A 15 -10.69 4.94 5.64
C SER A 15 -9.79 5.80 4.74
N LEU A 16 -8.96 6.67 5.33
CA LEU A 16 -8.00 7.50 4.59
C LEU A 16 -6.95 6.66 3.88
N ILE A 17 -6.45 5.58 4.50
CA ILE A 17 -5.51 4.66 3.84
C ILE A 17 -6.18 3.97 2.67
N ASN A 18 -7.39 3.44 2.86
CA ASN A 18 -8.08 2.75 1.77
C ASN A 18 -8.36 3.68 0.57
N TRP A 19 -8.81 4.92 0.84
CA TRP A 19 -9.02 5.91 -0.22
C TRP A 19 -7.71 6.39 -0.84
N GLY A 20 -6.68 6.67 -0.04
CA GLY A 20 -5.38 7.09 -0.53
C GLY A 20 -4.74 6.03 -1.42
N THR A 21 -4.81 4.76 -1.02
CA THR A 21 -4.34 3.64 -1.84
C THR A 21 -5.14 3.51 -3.14
N LEU A 22 -6.47 3.67 -3.10
CA LEU A 22 -7.30 3.61 -4.30
C LEU A 22 -6.94 4.75 -5.29
N ILE A 23 -6.72 5.94 -4.76
CA ILE A 23 -6.27 7.14 -5.51
C ILE A 23 -4.92 6.86 -6.19
N CYS A 24 -3.93 6.31 -5.47
CA CYS A 24 -2.64 5.91 -6.04
C CYS A 24 -2.74 4.80 -7.12
N ILE A 25 -3.78 3.97 -7.10
CA ILE A 25 -3.96 2.90 -8.10
C ILE A 25 -4.64 3.42 -9.36
N ILE A 26 -5.67 4.26 -9.18
CA ILE A 26 -6.44 4.83 -10.28
C ILE A 26 -5.66 6.04 -10.80
N ASP A 27 -4.44 5.82 -11.29
CA ASP A 27 -3.65 6.85 -11.96
C ASP A 27 -4.32 7.19 -13.30
N PHE A 28 -4.71 8.47 -13.45
CA PHE A 28 -5.16 9.03 -14.71
C PHE A 28 -4.04 9.87 -15.31
N THR A 29 -3.13 9.19 -15.98
CA THR A 29 -2.04 9.87 -16.66
C THR A 29 -2.56 10.61 -17.90
N VAL A 30 -2.56 11.94 -17.86
CA VAL A 30 -2.63 12.77 -19.07
C VAL A 30 -1.25 13.36 -19.32
N SER A 31 -0.58 12.87 -20.36
CA SER A 31 0.70 13.42 -20.82
C SER A 31 0.51 14.24 -22.09
N SER A 32 0.98 15.49 -22.05
CA SER A 32 1.20 16.30 -23.25
C SER A 32 2.71 16.39 -23.46
N VAL A 33 3.23 15.72 -24.48
CA VAL A 33 4.65 15.77 -24.85
C VAL A 33 4.82 16.74 -26.02
N ASP A 34 5.57 17.82 -25.83
CA ASP A 34 5.92 18.71 -26.95
C ASP A 34 6.96 18.05 -27.86
N ARG A 35 7.05 18.52 -29.11
CA ARG A 35 8.00 18.03 -30.12
C ARG A 35 9.48 18.16 -29.71
N SER A 36 9.78 18.95 -28.69
CA SER A 36 11.11 19.12 -28.11
C SER A 36 11.50 18.00 -27.11
N GLY A 37 10.61 17.05 -26.84
CA GLY A 37 10.82 15.99 -25.85
C GLY A 37 10.63 16.44 -24.40
N HIS A 38 10.31 17.71 -24.19
CA HIS A 38 9.87 18.24 -22.90
C HIS A 38 8.35 18.20 -22.85
N GLY A 39 7.80 17.71 -21.75
CA GLY A 39 6.36 17.63 -21.55
C GLY A 39 6.03 17.79 -20.09
N VAL A 40 4.82 18.23 -19.80
CA VAL A 40 4.26 18.22 -18.44
C VAL A 40 3.29 17.03 -18.39
N ARG A 41 3.55 16.11 -17.46
CA ARG A 41 2.62 15.03 -17.13
C ARG A 41 1.75 15.52 -15.98
N PHE A 42 0.46 15.73 -16.24
CA PHE A 42 -0.52 16.10 -15.21
C PHE A 42 -0.93 14.84 -14.44
N ASP A 43 0.00 14.33 -13.64
CA ASP A 43 -0.16 13.15 -12.76
C ASP A 43 -0.18 13.53 -11.26
N ILE A 44 0.33 14.74 -10.97
CA ILE A 44 0.72 15.19 -9.62
C ILE A 44 -0.41 15.07 -8.60
N VAL A 45 -1.63 15.43 -9.00
CA VAL A 45 -2.71 15.65 -8.04
C VAL A 45 -3.20 14.33 -7.48
N ASN A 46 -3.03 13.22 -8.18
CA ASN A 46 -3.55 11.94 -7.74
C ASN A 46 -2.60 11.28 -6.75
N ASP A 47 -1.37 10.99 -7.19
CA ASP A 47 -0.41 10.22 -6.40
C ASP A 47 0.06 10.97 -5.15
N ALA A 48 0.38 12.27 -5.27
CA ALA A 48 0.82 13.04 -4.12
C ALA A 48 -0.27 13.16 -3.06
N VAL A 49 -1.54 13.33 -3.48
CA VAL A 49 -2.68 13.37 -2.55
C VAL A 49 -2.89 12.01 -1.90
N GLY A 50 -2.80 10.92 -2.67
CA GLY A 50 -2.89 9.56 -2.13
C GLY A 50 -1.84 9.28 -1.05
N TRP A 51 -0.58 9.60 -1.31
CA TRP A 51 0.50 9.46 -0.33
C TRP A 51 0.33 10.37 0.89
N LEU A 52 -0.16 11.60 0.72
CA LEU A 52 -0.48 12.50 1.84
C LEU A 52 -1.62 11.94 2.72
N MET A 53 -2.67 11.37 2.11
CA MET A 53 -3.77 10.73 2.85
C MET A 53 -3.27 9.51 3.64
N ILE A 54 -2.44 8.67 3.04
CA ILE A 54 -1.83 7.52 3.72
C ILE A 54 -0.91 8.00 4.86
N GLY A 55 -0.06 9.00 4.61
CA GLY A 55 0.89 9.50 5.60
C GLY A 55 0.20 10.13 6.81
N THR A 56 -0.83 10.93 6.59
CA THR A 56 -1.63 11.53 7.68
C THR A 56 -2.37 10.48 8.50
N ALA A 57 -2.88 9.43 7.85
CA ALA A 57 -3.49 8.30 8.54
C ALA A 57 -2.49 7.50 9.39
N LEU A 58 -1.31 7.19 8.86
CA LEU A 58 -0.26 6.48 9.59
C LEU A 58 0.23 7.29 10.80
N LEU A 59 0.38 8.61 10.65
CA LEU A 59 0.73 9.52 11.76
C LEU A 59 -0.31 9.49 12.88
N ARG A 60 -1.61 9.46 12.53
CA ARG A 60 -2.69 9.33 13.52
C ARG A 60 -2.67 7.97 14.21
N MET A 61 -2.56 6.87 13.45
CA MET A 61 -2.56 5.51 14.00
C MET A 61 -1.35 5.23 14.89
N ARG A 62 -0.19 5.81 14.60
CA ARG A 62 1.03 5.67 15.41
C ARG A 62 0.78 5.98 16.89
N ASN A 63 -0.11 6.92 17.18
CA ASN A 63 -0.38 7.38 18.54
C ASN A 63 -1.45 6.58 19.28
N VAL A 64 -2.22 5.73 18.58
CA VAL A 64 -3.36 5.03 19.18
C VAL A 64 -2.93 3.90 20.12
N TRP A 65 -1.71 3.34 19.96
CA TRP A 65 -1.24 2.23 20.80
C TRP A 65 0.15 2.39 21.42
N ALA A 66 0.28 1.77 22.61
CA ALA A 66 1.45 1.85 23.48
C ALA A 66 2.53 0.79 23.18
N ASN A 67 2.26 -0.22 22.33
CA ASN A 67 3.24 -1.25 22.04
C ASN A 67 4.41 -0.68 21.19
N GLN A 68 5.64 -0.79 21.70
CA GLN A 68 6.85 -0.29 21.05
C GLN A 68 7.05 -0.88 19.65
N HIS A 69 6.74 -2.17 19.46
CA HIS A 69 6.87 -2.81 18.15
C HIS A 69 5.95 -2.19 17.10
N HIS A 70 4.70 -1.90 17.47
CA HIS A 70 3.73 -1.26 16.59
C HIS A 70 4.23 0.14 16.17
N ARG A 71 4.76 0.91 17.12
CA ARG A 71 5.31 2.25 16.84
C ARG A 71 6.48 2.22 15.87
N ILE A 72 7.38 1.23 15.98
CA ILE A 72 8.52 1.07 15.07
C ILE A 72 8.03 0.76 13.66
N VAL A 73 7.09 -0.18 13.51
CA VAL A 73 6.53 -0.54 12.20
C VAL A 73 5.81 0.65 11.57
N MET A 74 4.99 1.38 12.33
CA MET A 74 4.31 2.58 11.83
C MET A 74 5.30 3.66 11.44
N MET A 75 6.38 3.87 12.19
CA MET A 75 7.43 4.83 11.83
C MET A 75 8.11 4.46 10.52
N PHE A 76 8.41 3.17 10.33
CA PHE A 76 8.95 2.68 9.06
C PHE A 76 7.99 2.93 7.90
N CYS A 77 6.70 2.64 8.06
CA CYS A 77 5.69 2.94 7.05
C CYS A 77 5.60 4.44 6.73
N ILE A 78 5.65 5.31 7.75
CA ILE A 78 5.64 6.77 7.57
C ILE A 78 6.86 7.24 6.76
N VAL A 79 8.06 6.72 7.07
CA VAL A 79 9.28 7.04 6.33
C VAL A 79 9.13 6.61 4.86
N MET A 80 8.65 5.39 4.62
CA MET A 80 8.43 4.91 3.25
C MET A 80 7.38 5.74 2.51
N THR A 81 6.28 6.13 3.16
CA THR A 81 5.29 7.04 2.57
C THR A 81 5.90 8.41 2.24
N GLY A 82 6.75 8.96 3.09
CA GLY A 82 7.47 10.20 2.81
C GLY A 82 8.41 10.09 1.61
N ILE A 83 9.14 8.98 1.51
CA ILE A 83 10.01 8.69 0.35
C ILE A 83 9.18 8.59 -0.93
N ASN A 84 8.08 7.83 -0.92
CA ASN A 84 7.21 7.69 -2.09
C ASN A 84 6.54 9.00 -2.50
N LEU A 85 6.18 9.86 -1.54
CA LEU A 85 5.71 11.21 -1.84
C LEU A 85 6.77 12.03 -2.59
N CYS A 86 8.03 11.98 -2.14
CA CYS A 86 9.13 12.64 -2.86
C CYS A 86 9.33 12.06 -4.27
N ILE A 87 9.22 10.74 -4.43
CA ILE A 87 9.32 10.08 -5.75
C ILE A 87 8.18 10.54 -6.66
N ALA A 88 6.94 10.57 -6.17
CA ALA A 88 5.79 11.08 -6.93
C ALA A 88 6.00 12.53 -7.39
N LEU A 89 6.60 13.37 -6.53
CA LEU A 89 6.96 14.75 -6.90
C LEU A 89 8.09 14.82 -7.94
N ILE A 90 9.09 13.92 -7.88
CA ILE A 90 10.17 13.87 -8.87
C ILE A 90 9.66 13.38 -10.23
N ASN A 91 8.79 12.36 -10.23
CA ASN A 91 8.20 11.78 -11.44
C ASN A 91 7.27 12.75 -12.18
N HIS A 92 6.94 13.89 -11.57
CA HIS A 92 6.27 14.98 -12.26
C HIS A 92 7.14 15.57 -13.40
N ILE A 93 8.45 15.62 -13.20
CA ILE A 93 9.37 16.16 -14.20
C ILE A 93 9.60 15.06 -15.23
N VAL A 94 9.20 15.31 -16.48
CA VAL A 94 9.48 14.37 -17.58
C VAL A 94 10.94 14.51 -17.97
N TYR A 95 11.78 13.57 -17.54
CA TYR A 95 13.18 13.45 -17.97
C TYR A 95 13.58 11.97 -18.11
N SER A 96 14.61 11.71 -18.90
CA SER A 96 15.24 10.38 -18.98
C SER A 96 16.07 10.16 -17.71
N ALA A 97 15.52 9.39 -16.76
CA ALA A 97 16.23 9.05 -15.54
C ALA A 97 17.49 8.24 -15.88
N PRO A 98 18.64 8.52 -15.24
CA PRO A 98 19.80 7.67 -15.40
C PRO A 98 19.46 6.27 -14.84
N MET A 99 19.99 5.23 -15.47
CA MET A 99 19.72 3.82 -15.10
C MET A 99 19.87 3.54 -13.59
N LEU A 100 20.86 4.16 -12.94
CA LEU A 100 21.08 4.00 -11.50
C LEU A 100 19.89 4.51 -10.66
N LEU A 101 19.23 5.57 -11.11
CA LEU A 101 18.06 6.13 -10.43
C LEU A 101 16.83 5.23 -10.61
N GLU A 102 16.64 4.66 -11.80
CA GLU A 102 15.57 3.68 -12.04
C GLU A 102 15.76 2.42 -11.17
N LEU A 103 17.01 1.94 -11.07
CA LEU A 103 17.35 0.84 -10.17
C LEU A 103 17.01 1.17 -8.71
N LEU A 104 17.32 2.39 -8.27
CA LEU A 104 17.01 2.85 -6.92
C LEU A 104 15.50 2.90 -6.67
N PHE A 105 14.72 3.42 -7.62
CA PHE A 105 13.25 3.42 -7.53
C PHE A 105 12.69 2.00 -7.43
N GLY A 106 13.19 1.06 -8.24
CA GLY A 106 12.78 -0.34 -8.13
C GLY A 106 13.08 -0.97 -6.77
N ILE A 107 14.21 -0.65 -6.14
CA ILE A 107 14.52 -1.09 -4.77
C ILE A 107 13.52 -0.48 -3.77
N ILE A 108 13.24 0.82 -3.90
CA ILE A 108 12.29 1.53 -3.03
C ILE A 108 10.89 0.92 -3.15
N ASP A 109 10.45 0.56 -4.35
CA ASP A 109 9.15 -0.09 -4.57
C ASP A 109 9.06 -1.43 -3.85
N ILE A 110 10.09 -2.28 -3.94
CA ILE A 110 10.15 -3.56 -3.22
C ILE A 110 10.10 -3.33 -1.69
N VAL A 111 10.86 -2.36 -1.19
CA VAL A 111 10.86 -2.01 0.24
C VAL A 111 9.48 -1.48 0.66
N THR A 112 8.80 -0.72 -0.20
CA THR A 112 7.45 -0.20 0.03
C THR A 112 6.41 -1.32 0.11
N MET A 113 6.50 -2.33 -0.77
CA MET A 113 5.68 -3.53 -0.66
C MET A 113 5.94 -4.27 0.67
N GLY A 114 7.21 -4.35 1.10
CA GLY A 114 7.58 -4.88 2.41
C GLY A 114 6.93 -4.10 3.56
N ALA A 115 6.92 -2.77 3.49
CA ALA A 115 6.24 -1.91 4.46
C ALA A 115 4.73 -2.18 4.54
N ALA A 116 4.06 -2.37 3.39
CA ALA A 116 2.64 -2.71 3.35
C ALA A 116 2.33 -4.07 4.04
N ILE A 117 3.19 -5.06 3.88
CA ILE A 117 3.06 -6.36 4.57
C ILE A 117 3.29 -6.19 6.07
N MET A 118 4.34 -5.47 6.47
CA MET A 118 4.61 -5.18 7.88
C MET A 118 3.44 -4.43 8.52
N PHE A 119 2.84 -3.48 7.79
CA PHE A 119 1.62 -2.80 8.20
C PHE A 119 0.48 -3.80 8.45
N ALA A 120 0.21 -4.71 7.52
CA ALA A 120 -0.83 -5.72 7.68
C ALA A 120 -0.59 -6.64 8.90
N PHE A 121 0.67 -7.03 9.17
CA PHE A 121 1.00 -7.77 10.40
C PHE A 121 0.84 -6.93 11.67
N ALA A 122 1.21 -5.64 11.64
CA ALA A 122 0.99 -4.74 12.76
C ALA A 122 -0.51 -4.60 13.06
N MET A 123 -1.36 -4.54 12.04
CA MET A 123 -2.81 -4.53 12.17
C MET A 123 -3.38 -5.86 12.68
N GLN A 124 -2.81 -7.00 12.24
CA GLN A 124 -3.19 -8.31 12.77
C GLN A 124 -2.87 -8.44 14.26
N ARG A 125 -1.66 -8.04 14.67
CA ARG A 125 -1.25 -8.03 16.07
C ARG A 125 -2.15 -7.10 16.88
N LEU A 126 -2.43 -5.92 16.35
CA LEU A 126 -3.33 -4.97 16.95
C LEU A 126 -4.72 -5.58 17.20
N CYS A 127 -5.32 -6.18 16.17
CA CYS A 127 -6.63 -6.85 16.28
C CYS A 127 -6.63 -7.98 17.32
N THR A 128 -5.49 -8.64 17.50
CA THR A 128 -5.33 -9.69 18.53
C THR A 128 -5.32 -9.08 19.94
N GLU A 129 -4.62 -7.97 20.13
CA GLU A 129 -4.52 -7.26 21.42
C GLU A 129 -5.85 -6.63 21.86
N ILE A 130 -6.74 -6.29 20.91
CA ILE A 130 -8.10 -5.77 21.18
C ILE A 130 -9.18 -6.86 21.20
N GLU A 131 -8.79 -8.14 21.20
CA GLU A 131 -9.70 -9.29 21.27
C GLU A 131 -10.70 -9.36 20.10
N LEU A 132 -10.26 -9.02 18.89
CA LEU A 132 -11.02 -9.19 17.64
C LEU A 132 -10.38 -10.29 16.77
N PRO A 133 -10.49 -11.58 17.16
CA PRO A 133 -9.75 -12.68 16.53
C PRO A 133 -10.12 -12.90 15.06
N ASP A 134 -11.39 -12.68 14.68
CA ASP A 134 -11.84 -12.84 13.30
C ASP A 134 -11.25 -11.78 12.37
N VAL A 135 -11.17 -10.54 12.85
CA VAL A 135 -10.53 -9.43 12.13
C VAL A 135 -9.03 -9.64 12.02
N ALA A 136 -8.38 -10.13 13.10
CA ALA A 136 -6.97 -10.48 13.09
C ALA A 136 -6.65 -11.56 12.04
N ARG A 137 -7.52 -12.58 11.90
CA ARG A 137 -7.36 -13.63 10.87
C ARG A 137 -7.42 -13.06 9.46
N ARG A 138 -8.29 -12.08 9.20
CA ARG A 138 -8.40 -11.41 7.89
C ARG A 138 -7.15 -10.61 7.57
N TRP A 139 -6.63 -9.83 8.52
CA TRP A 139 -5.35 -9.12 8.33
C TRP A 139 -4.18 -10.06 8.05
N ARG A 140 -4.15 -11.23 8.73
CA ARG A 140 -3.16 -12.27 8.42
C ARG A 140 -3.29 -12.74 6.98
N LEU A 141 -4.50 -13.05 6.53
CA LEU A 141 -4.76 -13.49 5.16
C LEU A 141 -4.32 -12.42 4.15
N THR A 142 -4.69 -11.15 4.37
CA THR A 142 -4.26 -10.02 3.53
C THR A 142 -2.74 -9.93 3.44
N ALA A 143 -2.01 -10.07 4.56
CA ALA A 143 -0.55 -10.05 4.55
C ALA A 143 0.05 -11.19 3.70
N HIS A 144 -0.50 -12.41 3.79
CA HIS A 144 -0.04 -13.54 2.98
C HIS A 144 -0.38 -13.34 1.50
N LEU A 145 -1.57 -12.82 1.19
CA LEU A 145 -1.94 -12.51 -0.19
C LEU A 145 -1.01 -11.45 -0.80
N MET A 146 -0.68 -10.38 -0.07
CA MET A 146 0.30 -9.38 -0.52
C MET A 146 1.69 -10.01 -0.74
N MET A 147 2.12 -10.91 0.15
CA MET A 147 3.41 -11.59 0.01
C MET A 147 3.48 -12.48 -1.25
N PHE A 148 2.48 -13.34 -1.45
CA PHE A 148 2.50 -14.34 -2.52
C PHE A 148 2.03 -13.79 -3.87
N LEU A 149 1.13 -12.80 -3.89
CA LEU A 149 0.55 -12.28 -5.13
C LEU A 149 1.21 -10.97 -5.60
N TRP A 150 1.92 -10.23 -4.72
CA TRP A 150 2.70 -9.06 -5.15
C TRP A 150 4.19 -9.30 -5.08
N ILE A 151 4.75 -9.49 -3.87
CA ILE A 151 6.21 -9.48 -3.72
C ILE A 151 6.87 -10.60 -4.53
N LEU A 152 6.37 -11.83 -4.41
CA LEU A 152 6.99 -12.96 -5.07
C LEU A 152 6.96 -12.81 -6.61
N PRO A 153 5.82 -12.51 -7.27
CA PRO A 153 5.80 -12.23 -8.70
C PRO A 153 6.67 -11.05 -9.12
N THR A 154 6.62 -9.93 -8.39
CA THR A 154 7.43 -8.74 -8.70
C THR A 154 8.92 -9.05 -8.60
N LEU A 155 9.34 -9.78 -7.57
CA LEU A 155 10.74 -10.19 -7.41
C LEU A 155 11.17 -11.14 -8.54
N MET A 156 10.32 -12.09 -8.93
CA MET A 156 10.61 -12.99 -10.06
C MET A 156 10.77 -12.21 -11.37
N LEU A 157 9.86 -11.27 -11.66
CA LEU A 157 9.96 -10.41 -12.85
C LEU A 157 11.25 -9.58 -12.83
N TRP A 158 11.57 -8.97 -11.69
CA TRP A 158 12.79 -8.18 -11.52
C TRP A 158 14.05 -9.02 -11.74
N LEU A 159 14.11 -10.22 -11.17
CA LEU A 159 15.22 -11.16 -11.39
C LEU A 159 15.33 -11.59 -12.85
N THR A 160 14.21 -11.84 -13.54
CA THR A 160 14.25 -12.16 -14.98
C THR A 160 14.80 -10.99 -15.81
N GLY A 161 14.38 -9.76 -15.51
CA GLY A 161 14.92 -8.57 -16.17
C GLY A 161 16.42 -8.41 -15.96
N LEU A 162 16.89 -8.62 -14.73
CA LEU A 162 18.31 -8.55 -14.38
C LEU A 162 19.14 -9.63 -15.10
N VAL A 163 18.65 -10.87 -15.16
CA VAL A 163 19.31 -11.96 -15.91
C VAL A 163 19.40 -11.63 -17.40
N MET A 164 18.33 -11.09 -17.99
CA MET A 164 18.31 -10.73 -19.42
C MET A 164 19.29 -9.60 -19.73
N MET A 165 19.39 -8.61 -18.84
CA MET A 165 20.33 -7.51 -18.98
C MET A 165 21.78 -8.04 -18.95
N ILE A 166 22.12 -8.90 -17.99
CA ILE A 166 23.46 -9.52 -17.90
C ILE A 166 23.77 -10.39 -19.12
N ALA A 167 22.76 -11.08 -19.67
CA ALA A 167 22.90 -11.92 -20.86
C ALA A 167 23.05 -11.12 -22.17
N GLY A 168 22.93 -9.78 -22.14
CA GLY A 168 22.98 -8.93 -23.33
C GLY A 168 21.83 -9.21 -24.30
N ALA A 169 20.70 -9.70 -23.79
CA ALA A 169 19.52 -10.09 -24.60
C ALA A 169 18.55 -8.92 -24.86
N GLU A 170 19.05 -7.68 -24.78
CA GLU A 170 18.32 -6.45 -25.06
C GLU A 170 17.81 -6.44 -26.51
N GLY A 171 16.59 -6.93 -26.75
CA GLY A 171 15.93 -6.88 -28.06
C GLY A 171 15.19 -8.14 -28.49
N ARG A 172 15.38 -9.30 -27.84
CA ARG A 172 14.71 -10.55 -28.27
C ARG A 172 13.32 -10.79 -27.66
N PHE A 173 12.89 -10.00 -26.67
CA PHE A 173 11.60 -10.18 -26.00
C PHE A 173 10.42 -9.53 -26.72
N THR A 174 10.64 -8.43 -27.44
CA THR A 174 9.59 -7.66 -28.11
C THR A 174 8.97 -8.37 -29.31
N GLU A 175 9.65 -9.38 -29.89
CA GLU A 175 9.15 -10.13 -31.05
C GLU A 175 8.35 -11.39 -30.69
N TYR A 176 8.41 -11.87 -29.44
CA TYR A 176 7.69 -13.09 -29.04
C TYR A 176 6.27 -12.77 -28.53
N ASN A 177 5.29 -12.87 -29.44
CA ASN A 177 3.84 -13.03 -29.18
C ASN A 177 3.14 -11.97 -28.29
N THR A 178 2.78 -10.84 -28.92
CA THR A 178 1.89 -9.82 -28.36
C THR A 178 0.56 -10.34 -27.78
N PRO A 179 -0.14 -11.36 -28.33
CA PRO A 179 -1.41 -11.82 -27.74
C PRO A 179 -1.22 -12.52 -26.38
N LEU A 180 -0.13 -13.27 -26.25
CA LEU A 180 0.19 -14.03 -25.04
C LEU A 180 0.72 -13.10 -23.94
N ALA A 181 1.48 -12.08 -24.33
CA ALA A 181 1.89 -10.99 -23.44
C ALA A 181 0.67 -10.21 -22.92
N CYS A 182 -0.28 -9.83 -23.78
CA CYS A 182 -1.51 -9.15 -23.36
C CYS A 182 -2.35 -10.00 -22.39
N GLY A 183 -2.49 -11.30 -22.65
CA GLY A 183 -3.18 -12.23 -21.77
C GLY A 183 -2.52 -12.35 -20.39
N PHE A 184 -1.18 -12.43 -20.36
CA PHE A 184 -0.42 -12.48 -19.11
C PHE A 184 -0.58 -11.19 -18.30
N VAL A 185 -0.49 -10.02 -18.95
CA VAL A 185 -0.69 -8.71 -18.29
C VAL A 185 -2.07 -8.62 -17.64
N LEU A 186 -3.14 -9.06 -18.34
CA LEU A 186 -4.50 -9.04 -17.77
C LEU A 186 -4.61 -9.94 -16.53
N VAL A 187 -4.06 -11.16 -16.59
CA VAL A 187 -4.06 -12.09 -15.45
C VAL A 187 -3.24 -11.53 -14.29
N SER A 188 -2.06 -10.98 -14.55
CA SER A 188 -1.22 -10.32 -13.54
C SER A 188 -1.95 -9.15 -12.87
N LEU A 189 -2.72 -8.37 -13.64
CA LEU A 189 -3.48 -7.25 -13.11
C LEU A 189 -4.63 -7.71 -12.21
N LEU A 190 -5.38 -8.76 -12.59
CA LEU A 190 -6.41 -9.36 -11.74
C LEU A 190 -5.83 -9.93 -10.43
N ILE A 191 -4.68 -10.58 -10.53
CA ILE A 191 -3.94 -11.09 -9.37
C ILE A 191 -3.48 -9.93 -8.48
N ALA A 192 -3.00 -8.83 -9.06
CA ALA A 192 -2.55 -7.65 -8.33
C ALA A 192 -3.69 -6.91 -7.62
N ILE A 193 -4.91 -6.90 -8.16
CA ILE A 193 -6.07 -6.27 -7.50
C ILE A 193 -6.53 -7.08 -6.27
N THR A 194 -6.28 -8.40 -6.25
CA THR A 194 -6.82 -9.29 -5.21
C THR A 194 -6.41 -8.87 -3.78
N PRO A 195 -5.12 -8.62 -3.46
CA PRO A 195 -4.76 -8.17 -2.11
C PRO A 195 -5.33 -6.80 -1.74
N MET A 196 -5.56 -5.89 -2.71
CA MET A 196 -6.22 -4.59 -2.45
C MET A 196 -7.67 -4.79 -2.02
N VAL A 197 -8.42 -5.66 -2.70
CA VAL A 197 -9.81 -5.96 -2.33
C VAL A 197 -9.87 -6.56 -0.93
N TYR A 198 -8.98 -7.51 -0.62
CA TYR A 198 -8.91 -8.10 0.71
C TYR A 198 -8.47 -7.09 1.79
N PHE A 199 -7.61 -6.13 1.44
CA PHE A 199 -7.25 -5.02 2.32
C PHE A 199 -8.46 -4.15 2.65
N GLY A 200 -9.25 -3.77 1.65
CA GLY A 200 -10.50 -3.02 1.84
C GLY A 200 -11.51 -3.79 2.71
N ILE A 201 -11.68 -5.09 2.46
CA ILE A 201 -12.56 -5.96 3.26
C ILE A 201 -12.08 -6.03 4.72
N ALA A 202 -10.78 -6.26 4.95
CA ALA A 202 -10.22 -6.32 6.31
C ALA A 202 -10.45 -5.00 7.07
N THR A 203 -10.25 -3.88 6.39
CA THR A 203 -10.48 -2.53 6.91
C THR A 203 -11.95 -2.30 7.26
N TYR A 204 -12.87 -2.68 6.37
CA TYR A 204 -14.32 -2.57 6.59
C TYR A 204 -14.78 -3.38 7.81
N HIS A 205 -14.35 -4.64 7.91
CA HIS A 205 -14.71 -5.50 9.04
C HIS A 205 -14.15 -5.00 10.37
N MET A 206 -12.93 -4.45 10.37
CA MET A 206 -12.36 -3.83 11.56
C MET A 206 -13.20 -2.63 12.01
N LYS A 207 -13.60 -1.76 11.08
CA LYS A 207 -14.46 -0.61 11.38
C LYS A 207 -15.79 -1.07 12.00
N PHE A 208 -16.43 -2.06 11.39
CA PHE A 208 -17.71 -2.60 11.87
C PHE A 208 -17.60 -3.19 13.29
N ALA A 209 -16.60 -4.04 13.53
CA ALA A 209 -16.39 -4.64 14.85
C ALA A 209 -16.09 -3.60 15.94
N LEU A 210 -15.36 -2.52 15.59
CA LEU A 210 -15.12 -1.41 16.52
C LEU A 210 -16.40 -0.61 16.82
N MET A 211 -17.31 -0.47 15.85
CA MET A 211 -18.61 0.19 16.07
C MET A 211 -19.50 -0.64 17.00
N GLU A 212 -19.64 -1.95 16.75
CA GLU A 212 -20.42 -2.86 17.60
C GLU A 212 -19.94 -2.84 19.05
N ARG A 213 -18.61 -2.91 19.26
CA ARG A 213 -18.03 -2.82 20.60
C ARG A 213 -18.36 -1.51 21.30
N ARG A 214 -18.28 -0.39 20.57
CA ARG A 214 -18.61 0.94 21.11
C ARG A 214 -20.09 1.07 21.50
N GLU A 215 -20.99 0.45 20.73
CA GLU A 215 -22.42 0.42 21.06
C GLU A 215 -22.70 -0.43 22.30
N ALA A 216 -22.06 -1.60 22.40
CA ALA A 216 -22.15 -2.44 23.60
C ALA A 216 -21.62 -1.72 24.86
N GLU A 217 -20.48 -1.03 24.76
CA GLU A 217 -19.91 -0.24 25.87
C GLU A 217 -20.81 0.93 26.28
N ARG A 218 -21.45 1.61 25.31
CA ARG A 218 -22.43 2.67 25.61
C ARG A 218 -23.64 2.12 26.36
N PHE A 219 -24.22 1.02 25.87
CA PHE A 219 -25.37 0.38 26.51
C PHE A 219 -25.04 -0.09 27.94
N GLN A 220 -23.86 -0.66 28.17
CA GLN A 220 -23.40 -1.02 29.52
C GLN A 220 -23.24 0.19 30.43
N SER A 221 -22.75 1.32 29.91
CA SER A 221 -22.60 2.55 30.69
C SER A 221 -23.94 3.20 31.06
N GLU A 222 -24.97 3.04 30.24
CA GLU A 222 -26.33 3.53 30.51
C GLU A 222 -27.07 2.66 31.55
N LEU A 223 -26.70 1.38 31.64
CA LEU A 223 -27.26 0.44 32.61
C LEU A 223 -26.57 0.46 33.98
N ALA A 224 -25.41 1.12 34.10
CA ALA A 224 -24.69 1.24 35.36
C ALA A 224 -25.39 2.28 36.26
N PRO A 225 -25.95 1.86 37.43
CA PRO A 225 -26.68 2.75 38.35
C PRO A 225 -25.78 3.75 39.09
#